data_AF-A0A840XMK3-F1
#
_entry.id   AF-A0A840XMK3-F1
#
_cell.length_a   1.000
_cell.length_b   1.000
_cell.length_c   1.000
_cell.angle_alpha   90.00
_cell.angle_beta   90.00
_cell.angle_gamma   90.00
#
_symmetry.space_group_name_H-M   'P 1'
#
loop_
_entity.id
_entity.type
_entity.pdbx_description
1 polymer ?
#
loop_
_entity_poly.entity_id
_entity_poly.type
_entity_poly.pdbx_seq_one_letter_code
_entity_poly.pdbx_strand_id
1 'polypeptide(L)'
;MGGTRYRDVYIGGPDLVAPVLRGAVPPVEGAPYRISPFFPPAPPDIFAAVVERIRAGALIGRQTAAACWCALVSPSEIAGLIEELYGTGAEEPPRLVALRRFVSALPQDCQFSLVAVSD
;
A
#
# COMPACT_ATOMS: atom_id res chain seq x y z
N MET A 1 -3.26 25.87 13.33
CA MET A 1 -2.92 25.21 12.06
C MET A 1 -2.50 23.79 12.38
N GLY A 2 -3.45 22.85 12.42
CA GLY A 2 -3.16 21.44 12.69
C GLY A 2 -2.86 20.73 11.39
N GLY A 3 -1.59 20.68 11.01
CA GLY A 3 -1.12 20.00 9.80
C GLY A 3 -1.52 18.52 9.83
N THR A 4 -2.10 18.08 8.72
CA THR A 4 -2.75 16.79 8.54
C THR A 4 -1.75 15.65 8.69
N ARG A 5 -1.94 14.79 9.71
CA ARG A 5 -1.18 13.53 9.86
C ARG A 5 -1.71 12.51 8.86
N TYR A 6 -1.16 12.48 7.65
CA TYR A 6 -1.55 11.47 6.67
C TYR A 6 -0.89 10.13 7.00
N ARG A 7 -1.69 9.16 7.46
CA ARG A 7 -1.31 7.75 7.59
C ARG A 7 -1.71 7.03 6.31
N ASP A 8 -0.90 7.20 5.28
CA ASP A 8 -1.23 6.69 3.95
C ASP A 8 -0.53 5.35 3.67
N VAL A 9 -1.18 4.52 2.86
CA VAL A 9 -0.62 3.25 2.39
C VAL A 9 -0.67 3.21 0.87
N TYR A 10 0.37 2.68 0.23
CA TYR A 10 0.43 2.50 -1.21
C TYR A 10 1.24 1.25 -1.61
N ILE A 11 1.11 0.85 -2.87
CA ILE A 11 1.90 -0.21 -3.47
C ILE A 11 3.12 0.42 -4.14
N GLY A 12 4.29 0.03 -3.66
CA GLY A 12 5.59 0.32 -4.24
C GLY A 12 6.03 -0.77 -5.22
N GLY A 13 6.58 -0.36 -6.36
CA GLY A 13 7.15 -1.30 -7.32
C GLY A 13 8.48 -1.87 -6.83
N PRO A 14 8.89 -3.07 -7.28
CA PRO A 14 10.29 -3.49 -7.13
C PRO A 14 11.21 -2.41 -7.72
N ASP A 15 12.41 -2.22 -7.16
CA ASP A 15 13.37 -1.18 -7.57
C ASP A 15 13.70 -1.17 -9.09
N LEU A 16 13.34 -2.25 -9.80
CA LEU A 16 13.50 -2.46 -11.23
C LEU A 16 12.27 -2.10 -12.10
N VAL A 17 11.15 -1.68 -11.52
CA VAL A 17 9.99 -1.25 -12.32
C VAL A 17 10.31 0.09 -12.98
N ALA A 18 10.30 0.06 -14.31
CA ALA A 18 10.70 1.13 -15.21
C ALA A 18 10.17 2.53 -14.80
N PRO A 19 10.92 3.61 -15.13
CA PRO A 19 10.51 5.00 -14.87
C PRO A 19 9.09 5.37 -15.32
N VAL A 20 8.51 4.59 -16.23
CA VAL A 20 7.19 4.77 -16.84
C VAL A 20 6.03 4.64 -15.83
N LEU A 21 6.20 3.86 -14.76
CA LEU A 21 5.16 3.69 -13.73
C LEU A 21 5.35 4.62 -12.52
N ARG A 22 6.32 5.54 -12.59
CA ARG A 22 6.56 6.48 -11.50
C ARG A 22 5.44 7.52 -11.46
N GLY A 23 4.68 7.56 -10.36
CA GLY A 23 3.80 8.67 -10.01
C GLY A 23 4.51 10.03 -9.88
N ALA A 24 3.81 11.05 -9.37
CA ALA A 24 4.37 12.40 -9.22
C ALA A 24 4.92 12.70 -7.82
N VAL A 25 4.93 11.72 -6.90
CA VAL A 25 5.29 11.94 -5.49
C VAL A 25 6.76 11.59 -5.27
N PRO A 26 7.55 12.49 -4.65
CA PRO A 26 8.95 12.22 -4.35
C PRO A 26 9.08 10.98 -3.44
N PRO A 27 10.10 10.14 -3.65
CA PRO A 27 10.32 8.97 -2.81
C PRO A 27 10.57 9.41 -1.36
N VAL A 28 9.99 8.69 -0.40
CA VAL A 28 10.47 8.75 0.99
C VAL A 28 11.84 8.07 1.00
N GLU A 29 12.82 8.68 1.66
CA GLU A 29 14.18 8.15 1.70
C GLU A 29 14.19 6.71 2.21
N GLY A 30 14.72 5.77 1.41
CA GLY A 30 14.73 4.34 1.72
C GLY A 30 13.42 3.59 1.51
N ALA A 31 12.37 4.23 0.98
CA ALA A 31 11.09 3.60 0.65
C ALA A 31 10.97 3.26 -0.85
N PRO A 32 10.35 2.11 -1.21
CA PRO A 32 10.07 1.75 -2.60
C PRO A 32 9.19 2.78 -3.32
N TYR A 33 9.41 2.93 -4.62
CA TYR A 33 8.71 3.94 -5.41
C TYR A 33 7.21 3.63 -5.57
N ARG A 34 6.32 4.58 -5.28
CA ARG A 34 4.86 4.43 -5.41
C ARG A 34 4.39 4.24 -6.86
N ILE A 35 3.76 3.10 -7.14
CA ILE A 35 3.16 2.78 -8.45
C ILE A 35 1.62 2.78 -8.43
N SER A 36 0.98 2.75 -7.26
CA SER A 36 -0.47 2.78 -7.12
C SER A 36 -1.00 4.13 -6.62
N PRO A 37 -2.32 4.41 -6.73
CA PRO A 37 -2.96 5.36 -5.85
C PRO A 37 -2.81 4.93 -4.37
N PHE A 38 -2.99 5.88 -3.45
CA PHE A 38 -3.10 5.55 -2.03
C PHE A 38 -4.36 4.74 -1.77
N PHE A 39 -4.29 3.89 -0.75
CA PHE A 39 -5.44 3.21 -0.20
C PHE A 39 -6.42 4.26 0.37
N PRO A 40 -7.72 4.17 0.09
CA PRO A 40 -8.69 5.09 0.65
C PRO A 40 -8.81 4.90 2.18
N PRO A 41 -9.14 5.94 2.95
CA PRO A 41 -9.33 5.78 4.39
C PRO A 41 -10.47 4.79 4.67
N ALA A 42 -10.25 3.85 5.60
CA ALA A 42 -11.26 2.90 6.09
C ALA A 42 -11.10 2.68 7.59
N PRO A 43 -12.21 2.32 8.28
CA PRO A 43 -12.16 1.66 9.58
C PRO A 43 -12.26 0.12 9.38
N PRO A 44 -11.25 -0.68 9.78
CA PRO A 44 -10.04 -0.28 10.50
C PRO A 44 -8.96 0.35 9.61
N ASP A 45 -8.11 1.18 10.24
CA ASP A 45 -7.04 1.95 9.58
C ASP A 45 -6.05 1.01 8.87
N ILE A 46 -5.97 1.13 7.54
CA ILE A 46 -5.07 0.34 6.69
C ILE A 46 -3.61 0.45 7.15
N PHE A 47 -3.17 1.63 7.58
CA PHE A 47 -1.81 1.81 8.09
C PHE A 47 -1.57 0.92 9.31
N ALA A 48 -2.46 0.99 10.30
CA ALA A 48 -2.37 0.18 11.51
C ALA A 48 -2.44 -1.32 11.18
N ALA A 49 -3.33 -1.72 10.27
CA ALA A 49 -3.48 -3.11 9.85
C ALA A 49 -2.21 -3.67 9.21
N VAL A 50 -1.48 -2.87 8.42
CA VAL A 50 -0.21 -3.30 7.82
C VAL A 50 0.88 -3.42 8.89
N VAL A 51 1.02 -2.41 9.75
CA VAL A 51 2.03 -2.43 10.82
C VAL A 51 1.83 -3.60 11.77
N GLU A 52 0.59 -3.88 12.18
CA GLU A 52 0.29 -5.00 13.06
C GLU A 52 0.57 -6.36 12.40
N ARG A 53 0.28 -6.54 11.11
CA ARG A 53 0.63 -7.78 10.39
C ARG A 53 2.14 -7.99 10.27
N ILE A 54 2.92 -6.91 10.08
CA ILE A 54 4.39 -7.01 10.09
C ILE A 54 4.86 -7.43 11.48
N ARG A 55 4.36 -6.81 12.54
CA ARG A 55 4.73 -7.13 13.94
C ARG A 55 4.36 -8.56 14.34
N ALA A 56 3.21 -9.04 13.88
CA ALA A 56 2.75 -10.41 14.11
C ALA A 56 3.50 -11.45 13.27
N GLY A 57 4.40 -11.04 12.37
CA GLY A 57 5.12 -11.94 11.46
C GLY A 57 4.26 -12.50 10.33
N ALA A 58 3.04 -11.98 10.14
CA ALA A 58 2.14 -12.38 9.06
C ALA A 58 2.55 -11.79 7.70
N LEU A 59 3.27 -10.66 7.71
CA LEU A 59 3.91 -10.09 6.53
C LEU A 59 5.42 -10.00 6.72
N ILE A 60 6.19 -10.35 5.69
CA ILE A 60 7.64 -10.17 5.69
C ILE A 60 7.92 -8.68 5.44
N GLY A 61 8.13 -7.91 6.50
CA GLY A 61 8.35 -6.49 6.41
C GLY A 61 9.26 -5.94 7.49
N ARG A 62 9.66 -4.68 7.32
CA ARG A 62 10.45 -3.94 8.30
C ARG A 62 10.14 -2.45 8.25
N GLN A 63 10.47 -1.78 9.34
CA GLN A 63 10.56 -0.32 9.35
C GLN A 63 11.82 0.11 8.58
N THR A 64 11.67 0.96 7.57
CA THR A 64 12.79 1.46 6.74
C THR A 64 13.29 2.83 7.18
N ALA A 65 12.40 3.66 7.74
CA ALA A 65 12.71 4.96 8.33
C ALA A 65 11.80 5.23 9.54
N ALA A 66 12.08 6.28 10.32
CA ALA A 66 11.33 6.62 11.54
C ALA A 66 9.80 6.65 11.35
N ALA A 67 9.34 6.93 10.13
CA ALA A 67 7.94 7.05 9.79
C ALA A 67 7.49 6.16 8.61
N CYS A 68 8.29 5.16 8.20
CA CYS A 68 7.98 4.31 7.03
C CYS A 68 8.14 2.81 7.34
N TRP A 69 7.10 2.03 7.02
CA TRP A 69 7.09 0.58 7.06
C TRP A 69 6.91 0.01 5.66
N CYS A 70 7.68 -1.02 5.32
CA CYS A 70 7.59 -1.72 4.04
C CYS A 70 7.39 -3.22 4.28
N ALA A 71 6.38 -3.79 3.65
CA ALA A 71 6.14 -5.23 3.63
C ALA A 71 6.20 -5.77 2.21
N LEU A 72 6.87 -6.92 2.03
CA LEU A 72 6.86 -7.66 0.77
C LEU A 72 5.55 -8.44 0.66
N VAL A 73 4.82 -8.22 -0.42
CA VAL A 73 3.48 -8.77 -0.65
C VAL A 73 3.29 -9.21 -2.10
N SER A 74 2.53 -10.27 -2.30
CA SER A 74 2.00 -10.67 -3.60
C SER A 74 0.70 -9.91 -3.94
N PRO A 75 0.30 -9.86 -5.22
CA PRO A 75 -0.99 -9.26 -5.61
C PRO A 75 -2.20 -9.91 -4.92
N SER A 76 -2.16 -11.22 -4.66
CA SER A 76 -3.24 -11.94 -3.96
C SER A 76 -3.35 -11.54 -2.49
N GLU A 77 -2.22 -11.36 -1.80
CA GLU A 77 -2.21 -10.83 -0.43
C GLU A 77 -2.77 -9.40 -0.37
N ILE A 78 -2.43 -8.56 -1.35
CA ILE A 78 -2.99 -7.20 -1.46
C ILE A 78 -4.51 -7.27 -1.71
N ALA A 79 -4.96 -8.13 -2.62
CA ALA A 79 -6.38 -8.29 -2.92
C ALA A 79 -7.18 -8.76 -1.69
N GLY A 80 -6.65 -9.75 -0.96
CA GLY A 80 -7.24 -10.23 0.30
C GLY A 80 -7.30 -9.14 1.36
N LEU A 81 -6.26 -8.32 1.48
CA LEU A 81 -6.25 -7.16 2.37
C LEU A 81 -7.34 -6.14 2.02
N ILE A 82 -7.54 -5.86 0.73
CA ILE A 82 -8.58 -4.96 0.27
C ILE A 82 -9.97 -5.54 0.57
N GLU A 83 -10.17 -6.84 0.33
CA GLU A 83 -11.44 -7.50 0.63
C GLU A 83 -11.75 -7.52 2.14
N GLU A 84 -10.76 -7.80 2.98
CA GLU A 84 -10.92 -7.82 4.43
C GLU A 84 -11.30 -6.44 4.99
N LEU A 85 -10.67 -5.37 4.50
CA LEU A 85 -10.84 -4.03 5.07
C LEU A 85 -12.00 -3.24 4.47
N TYR A 86 -12.31 -3.46 3.20
CA TYR A 86 -13.33 -2.69 2.49
C TYR A 86 -14.57 -3.52 2.11
N GLY A 87 -14.53 -4.85 2.27
CA GLY A 87 -15.62 -5.76 1.92
C GLY A 87 -15.86 -5.86 0.41
N THR A 88 -17.01 -6.43 0.02
CA THR A 88 -17.50 -6.52 -1.37
C THR A 88 -18.88 -5.86 -1.47
N GLY A 89 -18.92 -4.55 -1.30
CA GLY A 89 -20.16 -3.76 -1.34
C GLY A 89 -20.57 -3.34 -2.75
N ALA A 90 -21.87 -3.07 -2.95
CA ALA A 90 -22.42 -2.59 -4.23
C ALA A 90 -22.05 -1.12 -4.55
N GLU A 91 -21.71 -0.31 -3.53
CA GLU A 91 -21.31 1.09 -3.67
C GLU A 91 -19.85 1.29 -3.24
N GLU A 92 -18.92 0.89 -4.12
CA GLU A 92 -17.49 1.13 -3.88
C GLU A 92 -17.08 2.56 -4.27
N PRO A 93 -16.28 3.26 -3.44
CA PRO A 93 -15.71 4.55 -3.82
C PRO A 93 -14.87 4.43 -5.11
N PRO A 94 -14.88 5.44 -6.02
CA PRO A 94 -14.12 5.38 -7.27
C PRO A 94 -12.62 5.08 -7.09
N ARG A 95 -12.04 5.55 -5.97
CA ARG A 95 -10.64 5.28 -5.61
C ARG A 95 -10.39 3.81 -5.28
N LEU A 96 -11.33 3.16 -4.57
CA LEU A 96 -11.25 1.74 -4.26
C LEU A 96 -11.38 0.89 -5.52
N VAL A 97 -12.32 1.24 -6.41
CA VAL A 97 -12.48 0.58 -7.72
C VAL A 97 -11.19 0.70 -8.55
N ALA A 98 -10.59 1.89 -8.59
CA ALA A 98 -9.32 2.10 -9.29
C ALA A 98 -8.17 1.27 -8.70
N LEU A 99 -8.11 1.18 -7.36
CA LEU A 99 -7.11 0.38 -6.65
C LEU A 99 -7.29 -1.12 -6.94
N ARG A 100 -8.52 -1.66 -6.89
CA ARG A 100 -8.79 -3.07 -7.23
C ARG A 100 -8.40 -3.39 -8.67
N ARG A 101 -8.78 -2.52 -9.61
CA ARG A 101 -8.39 -2.67 -11.03
C ARG A 101 -6.86 -2.67 -11.18
N PHE A 102 -6.18 -1.77 -10.49
CA PHE A 102 -4.72 -1.73 -10.48
C PHE A 102 -4.12 -3.05 -9.96
N VAL A 103 -4.58 -3.55 -8.81
CA VAL A 103 -4.10 -4.80 -8.22
C VAL A 103 -4.37 -6.00 -9.13
N SER A 104 -5.54 -6.07 -9.76
CA SER A 104 -5.86 -7.14 -10.72
C SER A 104 -5.00 -7.14 -11.98
N ALA A 105 -4.41 -5.98 -12.32
CA ALA A 105 -3.53 -5.84 -13.49
C ALA A 105 -2.05 -6.11 -13.15
N LEU A 106 -1.70 -6.35 -11.89
CA LEU A 106 -0.33 -6.64 -11.49
C LEU A 106 0.10 -8.04 -11.97
N PRO A 107 1.36 -8.21 -12.40
CA PRO A 107 1.96 -9.52 -12.63
C PRO A 107 1.88 -10.41 -11.37
N GLN A 108 1.28 -11.60 -11.51
CA GLN A 108 0.99 -12.51 -10.39
C GLN A 108 2.22 -13.28 -9.90
N ASP A 109 3.28 -13.31 -10.71
CA ASP A 109 4.58 -13.95 -10.42
C ASP A 109 5.59 -13.00 -9.76
N CYS A 110 5.20 -11.74 -9.54
CA CYS A 110 6.03 -10.72 -8.94
C CYS A 110 5.61 -10.40 -7.50
N GLN A 111 6.58 -9.95 -6.69
CA GLN A 111 6.32 -9.37 -5.39
C GLN A 111 6.44 -7.85 -5.45
N PHE A 112 5.61 -7.19 -4.64
CA PHE A 112 5.51 -5.74 -4.51
C PHE A 112 5.75 -5.34 -3.07
N SER A 113 5.96 -4.05 -2.85
CA SER A 113 6.05 -3.51 -1.49
C SER A 113 4.75 -2.84 -1.11
N LEU A 114 4.15 -3.19 0.02
CA LEU A 114 3.12 -2.38 0.65
C LEU A 114 3.82 -1.40 1.59
N VAL A 115 3.70 -0.12 1.29
CA VAL A 115 4.42 0.95 2.00
C VAL A 115 3.43 1.75 2.81
N ALA A 116 3.60 1.74 4.13
CA ALA A 116 2.82 2.51 5.09
C ALA A 116 3.68 3.67 5.60
N VAL A 117 3.23 4.90 5.34
CA VAL A 117 3.93 6.13 5.71
C VAL A 117 3.13 6.90 6.75
N SER A 118 3.82 7.33 7.82
CA SER A 118 3.37 8.37 8.73
C SER A 118 4.14 9.64 8.37
N ASP A 119 3.48 10.79 8.38
CA ASP A 119 4.17 12.08 8.61
C ASP A 119 4.49 12.22 10.11
#